data_AF-A0AA39LUG0-F1
#
_entry.id   AF-A0AA39LUG0-F1
#
_cell.length_a   1.000
_cell.length_b   1.000
_cell.length_c   1.000
_cell.angle_alpha   90.00
_cell.angle_beta   90.00
_cell.angle_gamma   90.00
#
_symmetry.space_group_name_H-M   'P 1'
#
loop_
_entity.id
_entity.type
_entity.pdbx_description
1 polymer ?
#
loop_
_entity_poly.entity_id
_entity_poly.type
_entity_poly.pdbx_seq_one_letter_code
_entity_poly.pdbx_strand_id
1 'polypeptide(L)'
;MVAESLNADPEPSCSANENLYGRILASEDAYFCSQQRDSEDLSEPAKLKILDDLFKSKPTVFLQRYYRLLLPEHKKYFLDRVDRYSVDFYFNEIARQVAPPKRTNAAVRNARYLTLMKLKSDGDYFSNAKMREREPVLFDKMIGRFLTDQEKVYLRPTVERAGTLSGLLDEFDQAQRVSDRRQNELSDWSHSEPQACSSKTKGVSDSVMRHADRRLVEEDEFEPEFDSDDESEEAMRAVARRMQKVDIDGEQHEASPMDESAPGSSCEDDDTVDQEMLREEFISHMENRFLNGKDAEFFDYSDIDRTHSKEYDKIRDQDMEDKYFDED
;
A
#
# COMPACT_ATOMS: atom_id res chain seq x y z
N MET A 1 76.96 29.00 -14.68
CA MET A 1 76.47 28.15 -13.58
C MET A 1 75.28 28.86 -12.99
N VAL A 2 74.09 28.54 -13.48
CA VAL A 2 72.81 29.08 -12.99
C VAL A 2 72.25 28.02 -12.05
N ALA A 3 71.95 28.42 -10.82
CA ALA A 3 71.47 27.55 -9.76
C ALA A 3 70.03 27.11 -10.08
N GLU A 4 69.83 25.81 -10.21
CA GLU A 4 68.51 25.16 -10.29
C GLU A 4 67.93 25.04 -8.88
N SER A 5 66.97 25.90 -8.58
CA SER A 5 66.09 25.81 -7.41
C SER A 5 65.05 24.72 -7.64
N LEU A 6 65.26 23.55 -7.01
CA LEU A 6 64.25 22.50 -6.90
C LEU A 6 63.21 22.93 -5.87
N ASN A 7 62.04 23.35 -6.34
CA ASN A 7 60.82 23.47 -5.54
C ASN A 7 60.43 22.07 -5.07
N ALA A 8 60.50 21.85 -3.75
CA ALA A 8 59.91 20.68 -3.11
C ALA A 8 58.40 20.93 -2.93
N ASP A 9 57.58 20.09 -3.56
CA ASP A 9 56.14 20.04 -3.32
C ASP A 9 55.84 19.66 -1.86
N PRO A 10 54.72 20.15 -1.27
CA PRO A 10 54.37 19.89 0.11
C PRO A 10 53.91 18.44 0.29
N GLU A 11 54.74 17.61 0.92
CA GLU A 11 54.39 16.27 1.42
C GLU A 11 53.16 16.34 2.35
N PRO A 12 52.04 15.66 2.04
CA PRO A 12 50.93 15.56 2.97
C PRO A 12 51.28 14.62 4.13
N SER A 13 51.53 15.22 5.30
CA SER A 13 51.58 14.69 6.67
C SER A 13 51.38 13.17 6.86
N CYS A 14 52.48 12.46 7.12
CA CYS A 14 52.56 11.04 7.46
C CYS A 14 51.64 10.60 8.63
N SER A 15 51.38 11.49 9.60
CA SER A 15 50.56 11.21 10.80
C SER A 15 49.06 10.96 10.55
N ALA A 16 48.52 11.48 9.44
CA ALA A 16 47.08 11.38 9.15
C ALA A 16 46.70 9.99 8.61
N ASN A 17 47.58 9.39 7.83
CA ASN A 17 47.40 8.08 7.24
C ASN A 17 47.59 6.96 8.28
N GLU A 18 48.36 7.20 9.34
CA GLU A 18 48.56 6.26 10.45
C GLU A 18 47.25 5.95 11.18
N ASN A 19 46.39 6.95 11.43
CA ASN A 19 45.08 6.74 12.06
C ASN A 19 44.07 6.04 11.12
N LEU A 20 44.16 6.32 9.82
CA LEU A 20 43.33 5.68 8.79
C LEU A 20 43.66 4.20 8.68
N TYR A 21 44.94 3.86 8.52
CA TYR A 21 45.41 2.49 8.34
C TYR A 21 45.41 1.68 9.63
N GLY A 22 45.70 2.31 10.77
CA GLY A 22 45.70 1.63 12.07
C GLY A 22 44.36 1.00 12.42
N ARG A 23 43.24 1.65 12.07
CA ARG A 23 41.90 1.09 12.31
C ARG A 23 41.55 -0.06 11.37
N ILE A 24 41.96 0.02 10.11
CA ILE A 24 41.77 -1.06 9.12
C ILE A 24 42.62 -2.28 9.51
N LEU A 25 43.82 -2.07 10.07
CA LEU A 25 44.67 -3.14 10.58
C LEU A 25 44.14 -3.78 11.87
N ALA A 26 43.46 -2.99 12.71
CA ALA A 26 42.86 -3.48 13.95
C ALA A 26 41.61 -4.35 13.72
N SER A 27 40.99 -4.27 12.54
CA SER A 27 39.84 -5.12 12.20
C SER A 27 40.30 -6.44 11.57
N GLU A 28 39.88 -7.56 12.15
CA GLU A 28 40.20 -8.92 11.70
C GLU A 28 39.56 -9.26 10.34
N ASP A 29 38.45 -8.60 9.98
CA ASP A 29 37.71 -8.82 8.73
C ASP A 29 38.24 -8.04 7.51
N ALA A 30 39.35 -7.30 7.65
CA ALA A 30 39.87 -6.48 6.55
C ALA A 30 40.53 -7.32 5.45
N TYR A 31 40.01 -7.22 4.22
CA TYR A 31 40.57 -7.89 3.05
C TYR A 31 41.68 -7.05 2.40
N PHE A 32 42.93 -7.53 2.47
CA PHE A 32 44.08 -6.87 1.86
C PHE A 32 44.44 -7.46 0.49
N CYS A 33 44.58 -8.79 0.41
CA CYS A 33 44.89 -9.53 -0.81
C CYS A 33 44.32 -10.97 -0.73
N SER A 34 44.09 -11.57 -1.90
CA SER A 34 43.75 -13.00 -2.01
C SER A 34 44.99 -13.83 -1.71
N GLN A 35 44.98 -14.54 -0.58
CA GLN A 35 46.05 -15.45 -0.15
C GLN A 35 45.67 -16.89 -0.49
N GLN A 36 46.64 -17.70 -0.92
CA GLN A 36 46.43 -19.14 -1.13
C GLN A 36 46.44 -19.84 0.25
N ARG A 37 45.77 -21.00 0.37
CA ARG A 37 45.61 -21.72 1.65
C ARG A 37 46.92 -22.05 2.39
N ASP A 38 48.06 -22.02 1.69
CA ASP A 38 49.38 -22.39 2.21
C ASP A 38 50.37 -21.20 2.27
N SER A 39 49.92 -19.95 2.09
CA SER A 39 50.79 -18.77 2.23
C SER A 39 50.81 -18.25 3.67
N GLU A 40 51.99 -17.85 4.15
CA GLU A 40 52.18 -17.23 5.47
C GLU A 40 51.37 -15.93 5.61
N ASP A 41 50.91 -15.66 6.84
CA ASP A 41 50.14 -14.46 7.16
C ASP A 41 50.92 -13.19 6.78
N LEU A 42 50.26 -12.31 6.02
CA LEU A 42 50.80 -11.00 5.64
C LEU A 42 51.27 -10.21 6.87
N SER A 43 52.56 -9.89 6.90
CA SER A 43 53.17 -9.02 7.89
C SER A 43 52.50 -7.63 7.90
N GLU A 44 52.31 -7.03 9.08
CA GLU A 44 51.75 -5.67 9.24
C GLU A 44 52.38 -4.60 8.32
N PRO A 45 53.72 -4.50 8.19
CA PRO A 45 54.35 -3.57 7.24
C PRO A 45 54.01 -3.85 5.77
N ALA A 46 53.76 -5.10 5.39
CA ALA A 46 53.35 -5.44 4.03
C ALA A 46 51.90 -5.01 3.77
N LYS A 47 51.00 -5.18 4.75
CA LYS A 47 49.62 -4.68 4.69
C LYS A 47 49.56 -3.16 4.53
N LEU A 48 50.42 -2.43 5.27
CA LEU A 48 50.53 -0.97 5.15
C LEU A 48 50.94 -0.53 3.75
N LYS A 49 51.93 -1.20 3.13
CA LYS A 49 52.33 -0.89 1.75
C LYS A 49 51.20 -1.10 0.76
N ILE A 50 50.46 -2.20 0.88
CA ILE A 50 49.31 -2.49 0.02
C ILE A 50 48.22 -1.41 0.15
N LEU A 51 47.94 -0.97 1.37
CA LEU A 51 46.97 0.11 1.63
C LEU A 51 47.42 1.45 1.02
N ASP A 52 48.69 1.81 1.21
CA ASP A 52 49.26 3.06 0.69
C ASP A 52 49.28 3.06 -0.85
N ASP A 53 49.71 1.95 -1.46
CA ASP A 53 49.69 1.78 -2.91
C ASP A 53 48.28 1.87 -3.48
N LEU A 54 47.29 1.26 -2.82
CA LEU A 54 45.89 1.30 -3.26
C LEU A 54 45.29 2.70 -3.09
N PHE A 55 45.59 3.39 -1.99
CA PHE A 55 45.12 4.74 -1.73
C PHE A 55 45.69 5.75 -2.74
N LYS A 56 46.97 5.61 -3.11
CA LYS A 56 47.63 6.47 -4.09
C LYS A 56 47.21 6.17 -5.53
N SER A 57 47.12 4.90 -5.90
CA SER A 57 46.81 4.50 -7.28
C SER A 57 45.32 4.58 -7.62
N LYS A 58 44.45 4.08 -6.73
CA LYS A 58 43.01 3.91 -6.98
C LYS A 58 42.18 4.26 -5.72
N PRO A 59 42.08 5.55 -5.36
CA PRO A 59 41.42 5.98 -4.13
C PRO A 59 39.92 5.60 -4.08
N THR A 60 39.23 5.53 -5.22
CA THR A 60 37.82 5.11 -5.29
C THR A 60 37.63 3.64 -4.91
N VAL A 61 38.55 2.76 -5.35
CA VAL A 61 38.51 1.33 -5.02
C VAL A 61 38.88 1.10 -3.56
N PHE A 62 39.83 1.90 -3.04
CA PHE A 62 40.14 1.91 -1.62
C PHE A 62 38.89 2.25 -0.79
N LEU A 63 38.19 3.32 -1.17
CA LEU A 63 36.97 3.75 -0.48
C LEU A 63 35.90 2.67 -0.52
N GLN A 64 35.58 2.11 -1.70
CA GLN A 64 34.57 1.05 -1.85
C GLN A 64 34.88 -0.21 -1.03
N ARG A 65 36.16 -0.57 -0.87
CA ARG A 65 36.53 -1.78 -0.10
C ARG A 65 36.49 -1.55 1.40
N TYR A 66 36.98 -0.41 1.85
CA TYR A 66 37.24 -0.18 3.28
C TYR A 66 36.24 0.77 3.94
N TYR A 67 35.24 1.32 3.23
CA TYR A 67 34.32 2.32 3.79
C TYR A 67 33.71 1.90 5.14
N ARG A 68 33.35 0.62 5.31
CA ARG A 68 32.78 0.09 6.57
C ARG A 68 33.70 0.24 7.79
N LEU A 69 35.00 0.37 7.57
CA LEU A 69 36.03 0.48 8.61
C LEU A 69 36.46 1.95 8.83
N LEU A 70 35.95 2.88 8.02
CA LEU A 70 36.30 4.30 8.07
C LEU A 70 35.43 5.10 9.04
N LEU A 71 35.95 6.23 9.51
CA LEU A 71 35.26 7.18 10.39
C LEU A 71 34.81 8.41 9.61
N PRO A 72 33.73 9.11 10.03
CA PRO A 72 33.27 10.34 9.39
C PRO A 72 34.35 11.43 9.27
N GLU A 73 35.32 11.44 10.20
CA GLU A 73 36.44 12.37 10.22
C GLU A 73 37.38 12.20 9.02
N HIS A 74 37.47 10.99 8.47
CA HIS A 74 38.36 10.65 7.36
C HIS A 74 37.86 11.20 6.01
N LYS A 75 36.65 11.75 5.95
CA LYS A 75 36.06 12.33 4.72
C LYS A 75 36.97 13.34 4.05
N LYS A 76 37.68 14.14 4.85
CA LYS A 76 38.58 15.20 4.38
C LYS A 76 39.70 14.69 3.47
N TYR A 77 40.14 13.44 3.64
CA TYR A 77 41.25 12.87 2.87
C TYR A 77 40.85 12.42 1.46
N PHE A 78 39.55 12.27 1.19
CA PHE A 78 39.04 11.78 -0.10
C PHE A 78 38.50 12.89 -1.00
N LEU A 79 38.15 14.06 -0.45
CA LEU A 79 37.53 15.16 -1.20
C LEU A 79 38.39 15.71 -2.35
N ASP A 80 39.72 15.63 -2.22
CA ASP A 80 40.64 16.15 -3.25
C ASP A 80 41.02 15.09 -4.31
N ARG A 81 40.75 13.81 -4.04
CA ARG A 81 41.23 12.67 -4.85
C ARG A 81 40.14 11.85 -5.51
N VAL A 82 38.90 11.96 -5.04
CA VAL A 82 37.73 11.20 -5.49
C VAL A 82 36.59 12.16 -5.75
N ASP A 83 35.73 11.83 -6.71
CA ASP A 83 34.54 12.60 -7.01
C ASP A 83 33.69 12.84 -5.75
N ARG A 84 33.26 14.09 -5.56
CA ARG A 84 32.48 14.51 -4.37
C ARG A 84 31.27 13.60 -4.15
N TYR A 85 30.60 13.20 -5.24
CA TYR A 85 29.45 12.29 -5.18
C TYR A 85 29.82 10.95 -4.52
N SER A 86 30.85 10.27 -5.01
CA SER A 86 31.29 8.98 -4.47
C SER A 86 31.73 9.10 -3.01
N VAL A 87 32.44 10.17 -2.66
CA VAL A 87 32.82 10.45 -1.27
C VAL A 87 31.58 10.64 -0.40
N ASP A 88 30.67 11.51 -0.81
CA ASP A 88 29.44 11.77 -0.06
C ASP A 88 28.60 10.51 0.09
N PHE A 89 28.47 9.67 -0.93
CA PHE A 89 27.74 8.40 -0.89
C PHE A 89 28.27 7.47 0.20
N TYR A 90 29.54 7.06 0.14
CA TYR A 90 30.10 6.09 1.10
C TYR A 90 30.17 6.67 2.52
N PHE A 91 30.46 7.96 2.69
CA PHE A 91 30.47 8.59 4.02
C PHE A 91 29.07 8.79 4.59
N ASN A 92 28.05 8.99 3.75
CA ASN A 92 26.65 8.95 4.18
C ASN A 92 26.23 7.53 4.59
N GLU A 93 26.76 6.50 3.93
CA GLU A 93 26.53 5.10 4.30
C GLU A 93 27.15 4.77 5.67
N ILE A 94 28.38 5.23 5.94
CA ILE A 94 29.02 5.13 7.26
C ILE A 94 28.19 5.85 8.32
N ALA A 95 27.78 7.09 8.04
CA ALA A 95 26.95 7.86 8.95
C ALA A 95 25.60 7.17 9.23
N ARG A 96 25.00 6.49 8.24
CA ARG A 96 23.76 5.70 8.42
C ARG A 96 23.95 4.46 9.29
N GLN A 97 25.12 3.82 9.26
CA GLN A 97 25.40 2.65 10.11
C GLN A 97 25.64 3.04 11.57
N VAL A 98 26.28 4.19 11.80
CA VAL A 98 26.64 4.67 13.14
C VAL A 98 25.49 5.45 13.79
N ALA A 99 24.71 6.21 13.01
CA ALA A 99 23.57 6.94 13.54
C ALA A 99 22.38 5.99 13.77
N PRO A 100 21.61 6.15 14.85
CA PRO A 100 20.32 5.47 14.95
C PRO A 100 19.48 5.88 13.74
N PRO A 101 18.80 4.93 13.07
CA PRO A 101 18.03 5.23 11.88
C PRO A 101 17.01 6.33 12.20
N LYS A 102 17.16 7.50 11.57
CA LYS A 102 16.12 8.54 11.63
C LYS A 102 14.88 7.92 11.01
N ARG A 103 13.83 7.74 11.82
CA ARG A 103 12.56 7.21 11.34
C ARG A 103 11.89 8.23 10.45
N THR A 104 12.05 8.06 9.14
CA THR A 104 11.30 8.81 8.15
C THR A 104 9.90 8.21 8.03
N ASN A 105 8.94 8.98 7.55
CA ASN A 105 7.62 8.45 7.23
C ASN A 105 7.69 7.33 6.18
N ALA A 106 8.63 7.40 5.25
CA ALA A 106 8.92 6.33 4.30
C ALA A 106 9.39 5.06 5.01
N ALA A 107 10.26 5.19 6.03
CA ALA A 107 10.72 4.04 6.80
C ALA A 107 9.57 3.28 7.47
N VAL A 108 8.67 4.05 8.11
CA VAL A 108 7.47 3.52 8.76
C VAL A 108 6.53 2.90 7.73
N ARG A 109 6.29 3.56 6.60
CA ARG A 109 5.41 3.07 5.54
C ARG A 109 5.93 1.76 4.93
N ASN A 110 7.24 1.64 4.70
CA ASN A 110 7.85 0.43 4.14
C ASN A 110 7.80 -0.73 5.14
N ALA A 111 8.02 -0.48 6.44
CA ALA A 111 7.85 -1.49 7.48
C ALA A 111 6.40 -2.00 7.57
N ARG A 112 5.43 -1.07 7.52
CA ARG A 112 4.01 -1.42 7.45
C ARG A 112 3.66 -2.16 6.18
N TYR A 113 4.21 -1.79 5.03
CA TYR A 113 3.98 -2.48 3.76
C TYR A 113 4.40 -3.95 3.79
N LEU A 114 5.57 -4.25 4.36
CA LEU A 114 6.01 -5.65 4.56
C LEU A 114 5.05 -6.44 5.44
N THR A 115 4.56 -5.81 6.51
CA THR A 115 3.59 -6.42 7.41
C THR A 115 2.26 -6.63 6.71
N LEU A 116 1.80 -5.65 5.95
CA LEU A 116 0.58 -5.72 5.14
C LEU A 116 0.65 -6.90 4.17
N MET A 117 1.78 -7.12 3.49
CA MET A 117 1.95 -8.27 2.59
C MET A 117 1.85 -9.61 3.33
N LYS A 118 2.39 -9.71 4.55
CA LYS A 118 2.26 -10.90 5.40
C LYS A 118 0.81 -11.10 5.85
N LEU A 119 0.13 -10.04 6.27
CA LEU A 119 -1.28 -10.11 6.66
C LEU A 119 -2.20 -10.48 5.49
N LYS A 120 -1.84 -10.08 4.26
CA LYS A 120 -2.55 -10.50 3.05
C LYS A 120 -2.35 -11.97 2.74
N SER A 121 -1.14 -12.51 2.95
CA SER A 121 -0.89 -13.95 2.77
C SER A 121 -1.57 -14.80 3.83
N ASP A 122 -1.64 -14.31 5.07
CA ASP A 122 -2.27 -15.02 6.19
C ASP A 122 -3.80 -15.01 6.07
N GLY A 123 -4.39 -13.99 5.45
CA GLY A 123 -5.81 -13.91 5.09
C GLY A 123 -6.77 -13.52 6.23
N ASP A 124 -6.34 -13.60 7.48
CA ASP A 124 -7.19 -13.32 8.64
C ASP A 124 -7.55 -11.83 8.79
N TYR A 125 -6.54 -10.95 8.72
CA TYR A 125 -6.71 -9.52 9.00
C TYR A 125 -7.56 -8.82 7.93
N PHE A 126 -7.38 -9.18 6.66
CA PHE A 126 -8.15 -8.66 5.53
C PHE A 126 -9.35 -9.55 5.15
N SER A 127 -9.82 -10.39 6.09
CA SER A 127 -11.09 -11.10 5.93
C SER A 127 -12.28 -10.13 5.95
N ASN A 128 -13.38 -10.48 5.27
CA ASN A 128 -14.60 -9.68 5.25
C ASN A 128 -15.12 -9.35 6.66
N ALA A 129 -15.09 -10.33 7.57
CA ALA A 129 -15.50 -10.13 8.96
C ALA A 129 -14.65 -9.08 9.67
N LYS A 130 -13.31 -9.16 9.54
CA LYS A 130 -12.38 -8.20 10.16
C LYS A 130 -12.36 -6.84 9.50
N MET A 131 -12.60 -6.74 8.20
CA MET A 131 -12.75 -5.45 7.54
C MET A 131 -14.06 -4.75 7.95
N ARG A 132 -15.16 -5.50 8.07
CA ARG A 132 -16.45 -4.99 8.55
C ARG A 132 -16.39 -4.49 9.99
N GLU A 133 -15.65 -5.18 10.86
CA GLU A 133 -15.45 -4.76 12.25
C GLU A 133 -14.79 -3.36 12.34
N ARG A 134 -13.89 -3.08 11.38
CA ARG A 134 -13.09 -1.84 11.32
C ARG A 134 -13.82 -0.69 10.64
N GLU A 135 -14.52 -0.95 9.54
CA GLU A 135 -15.23 0.06 8.74
C GLU A 135 -16.63 -0.47 8.33
N PRO A 136 -17.60 -0.49 9.26
CA PRO A 136 -18.88 -1.16 9.04
C PRO A 136 -19.75 -0.50 7.97
N VAL A 137 -19.87 0.84 7.96
CA VAL A 137 -20.73 1.53 6.98
C VAL A 137 -20.18 1.38 5.56
N LEU A 138 -18.86 1.56 5.40
CA LEU A 138 -18.21 1.44 4.11
C LEU A 138 -18.22 0.00 3.60
N PHE A 139 -18.02 -0.98 4.48
CA PHE A 139 -18.13 -2.40 4.14
C PHE A 139 -19.53 -2.75 3.65
N ASP A 140 -20.57 -2.37 4.42
CA ASP A 140 -21.95 -2.71 4.08
C ASP A 140 -22.36 -2.11 2.71
N LYS A 141 -21.88 -0.90 2.41
CA LYS A 141 -22.02 -0.30 1.07
C LYS A 141 -21.23 -1.08 0.02
N MET A 142 -19.90 -1.14 0.10
CA MET A 142 -19.09 -1.62 -1.04
C MET A 142 -19.13 -3.14 -1.25
N ILE A 143 -19.36 -3.92 -0.18
CA ILE A 143 -19.34 -5.39 -0.24
C ILE A 143 -20.65 -5.98 0.30
N GLY A 144 -21.12 -5.51 1.45
CA GLY A 144 -22.19 -6.17 2.20
C GLY A 144 -23.53 -6.27 1.47
N ARG A 145 -23.88 -5.28 0.63
CA ARG A 145 -25.11 -5.31 -0.17
C ARG A 145 -25.15 -6.45 -1.19
N PHE A 146 -23.98 -6.85 -1.70
CA PHE A 146 -23.83 -7.86 -2.74
C PHE A 146 -23.60 -9.26 -2.16
N LEU A 147 -23.46 -9.39 -0.83
CA LEU A 147 -23.33 -10.69 -0.18
C LEU A 147 -24.69 -11.38 -0.08
N THR A 148 -24.71 -12.66 -0.42
CA THR A 148 -25.87 -13.53 -0.20
C THR A 148 -26.10 -13.77 1.29
N ASP A 149 -27.31 -14.17 1.67
CA ASP A 149 -27.62 -14.47 3.06
C ASP A 149 -26.81 -15.66 3.62
N GLN A 150 -26.38 -16.58 2.74
CA GLN A 150 -25.47 -17.66 3.10
C GLN A 150 -24.07 -17.12 3.44
N GLU A 151 -23.56 -16.17 2.66
CA GLU A 151 -22.25 -15.58 2.89
C GLU A 151 -22.22 -14.67 4.13
N LYS A 152 -23.33 -13.99 4.41
CA LYS A 152 -23.49 -13.16 5.62
C LYS A 152 -23.34 -13.97 6.91
N VAL A 153 -23.55 -15.29 6.88
CA VAL A 153 -23.31 -16.16 8.04
C VAL A 153 -21.83 -16.14 8.44
N TYR A 154 -20.90 -16.08 7.48
CA TYR A 154 -19.46 -16.02 7.74
C TYR A 154 -18.97 -14.65 8.22
N LEU A 155 -19.84 -13.64 8.23
CA LEU A 155 -19.54 -12.35 8.87
C LEU A 155 -19.75 -12.38 10.39
N ARG A 156 -20.37 -13.44 10.91
CA ARG A 156 -20.57 -13.59 12.34
C ARG A 156 -19.21 -13.82 13.00
N PRO A 157 -18.92 -13.15 14.12
CA PRO A 157 -17.65 -13.34 14.79
C PRO A 157 -17.43 -14.80 15.19
N THR A 158 -16.24 -15.32 14.91
CA THR A 158 -15.85 -16.66 15.37
C THR A 158 -15.55 -16.60 16.86
N VAL A 159 -16.51 -17.02 17.71
CA VAL A 159 -16.32 -17.05 19.17
C VAL A 159 -15.80 -18.43 19.58
N GLU A 160 -14.77 -18.47 20.42
CA GLU A 160 -14.14 -19.73 20.88
C GLU A 160 -15.10 -20.71 21.59
N ARG A 161 -16.25 -20.20 22.08
CA ARG A 161 -17.30 -21.00 22.73
C ARG A 161 -18.61 -21.03 21.93
N ALA A 162 -18.50 -21.18 20.61
CA ALA A 162 -19.64 -21.36 19.73
C ALA A 162 -20.60 -22.44 20.28
N GLY A 163 -21.89 -22.12 20.36
CA GLY A 163 -22.93 -23.04 20.87
C GLY A 163 -23.18 -23.01 22.39
N THR A 164 -22.45 -22.18 23.16
CA THR A 164 -22.77 -21.92 24.58
C THR A 164 -23.54 -20.61 24.73
N LEU A 165 -24.31 -20.45 25.82
CA LEU A 165 -24.97 -19.17 26.14
C LEU A 165 -23.95 -18.03 26.28
N SER A 166 -22.77 -18.30 26.86
CA SER A 166 -21.67 -17.34 26.94
C SER A 166 -21.22 -16.91 25.54
N GLY A 167 -20.99 -17.86 24.63
CA GLY A 167 -20.56 -17.53 23.27
C GLY A 167 -21.61 -16.75 22.48
N LEU A 168 -22.90 -17.04 22.68
CA LEU A 168 -23.99 -16.30 22.05
C LEU A 168 -24.13 -14.87 22.62
N LEU A 169 -23.89 -14.67 23.91
CA LEU A 169 -23.83 -13.33 24.52
C LEU A 169 -22.63 -12.53 23.99
N ASP A 170 -21.46 -13.16 23.87
CA ASP A 170 -20.27 -12.53 23.31
C ASP A 170 -20.47 -12.16 21.82
N GLU A 171 -21.13 -13.03 21.04
CA GLU A 171 -21.50 -12.77 19.64
C GLU A 171 -22.47 -11.58 19.55
N PHE A 172 -23.49 -11.54 20.41
CA PHE A 172 -24.45 -10.44 20.46
C PHE A 172 -23.77 -9.10 20.83
N ASP A 173 -22.91 -9.10 21.85
CA ASP A 173 -22.17 -7.91 22.28
C ASP A 173 -21.25 -7.38 21.17
N GLN A 174 -20.56 -8.28 20.45
CA GLN A 174 -19.76 -7.90 19.29
C GLN A 174 -20.61 -7.35 18.14
N ALA A 175 -21.73 -8.00 17.81
CA ALA A 175 -22.65 -7.52 16.79
C ALA A 175 -23.23 -6.14 17.14
N GLN A 176 -23.55 -5.92 18.43
CA GLN A 176 -24.04 -4.64 18.91
C GLN A 176 -22.97 -3.55 18.80
N ARG A 177 -21.71 -3.82 19.17
CA ARG A 177 -20.60 -2.86 18.96
C ARG A 177 -20.45 -2.44 17.50
N VAL A 178 -20.51 -3.39 16.56
CA VAL A 178 -20.43 -3.08 15.12
C VAL A 178 -21.65 -2.25 14.69
N SER A 179 -22.84 -2.59 15.19
CA SER A 179 -24.06 -1.84 14.91
C SER A 179 -24.02 -0.41 15.45
N ASP A 180 -23.53 -0.22 16.66
CA ASP A 180 -23.42 1.09 17.31
C ASP A 180 -22.40 1.96 16.57
N ARG A 181 -21.24 1.41 16.17
CA ARG A 181 -20.29 2.13 15.29
C ARG A 181 -20.94 2.55 13.99
N ARG A 182 -21.67 1.63 13.33
CA ARG A 182 -22.38 1.92 12.08
C ARG A 182 -23.38 3.07 12.25
N GLN A 183 -24.18 3.03 13.32
CA GLN A 183 -25.16 4.06 13.65
C GLN A 183 -24.47 5.42 13.88
N ASN A 184 -23.36 5.44 14.62
CA ASN A 184 -22.59 6.65 14.89
C ASN A 184 -22.01 7.24 13.60
N GLU A 185 -21.38 6.42 12.75
CA GLU A 185 -20.87 6.83 11.45
C GLU A 185 -21.98 7.42 10.57
N LEU A 186 -23.11 6.73 10.43
CA LEU A 186 -24.26 7.22 9.67
C LEU A 186 -24.84 8.53 10.23
N SER A 187 -24.91 8.68 11.55
CA SER A 187 -25.39 9.91 12.19
C SER A 187 -24.47 11.10 11.89
N ASP A 188 -23.15 10.90 12.00
CA ASP A 188 -22.13 11.86 11.66
C ASP A 188 -22.20 12.30 10.19
N TRP A 189 -22.57 11.38 9.30
CA TRP A 189 -22.81 11.64 7.88
C TRP A 189 -24.09 12.43 7.63
N SER A 190 -25.20 12.06 8.29
CA SER A 190 -26.48 12.76 8.15
C SER A 190 -26.44 14.21 8.63
N HIS A 191 -25.54 14.51 9.58
CA HIS A 191 -25.29 15.87 10.09
C HIS A 191 -24.27 16.66 9.28
N SER A 192 -23.62 16.05 8.28
CA SER A 192 -22.76 16.74 7.33
C SER A 192 -23.54 17.25 6.12
N GLU A 193 -24.46 18.19 6.33
CA GLU A 193 -24.69 19.20 5.30
C GLU A 193 -23.38 20.00 5.12
N PRO A 194 -23.07 20.52 3.93
CA PRO A 194 -21.81 21.19 3.63
C PRO A 194 -21.73 22.57 4.31
N GLN A 195 -21.71 22.60 5.64
CA GLN A 195 -21.12 23.72 6.37
C GLN A 195 -19.62 23.49 6.43
N ALA A 196 -18.92 24.35 5.70
CA ALA A 196 -17.49 24.51 5.79
C ALA A 196 -17.10 24.70 7.27
N CYS A 197 -16.56 23.65 7.91
CA CYS A 197 -15.39 23.69 8.80
C CYS A 197 -15.24 22.39 9.64
N SER A 198 -14.03 21.83 9.59
CA SER A 198 -13.35 21.08 10.68
C SER A 198 -13.74 19.61 10.96
N SER A 199 -13.18 18.68 10.17
CA SER A 199 -12.44 17.53 10.73
C SER A 199 -11.43 16.98 9.70
N LYS A 200 -10.13 16.99 10.05
CA LYS A 200 -9.01 16.69 9.14
C LYS A 200 -8.83 15.20 8.78
N THR A 201 -9.71 14.32 9.23
CA THR A 201 -9.51 12.86 9.13
C THR A 201 -10.47 12.14 8.19
N LYS A 202 -11.59 12.79 7.78
CA LYS A 202 -12.72 12.15 7.08
C LYS A 202 -12.64 12.11 5.55
N GLY A 203 -11.71 12.84 4.92
CA GLY A 203 -11.75 13.11 3.47
C GLY A 203 -11.66 11.88 2.55
N VAL A 204 -10.99 10.80 2.94
CA VAL A 204 -10.80 9.64 2.05
C VAL A 204 -11.98 8.67 2.12
N SER A 205 -12.46 8.31 3.32
CA SER A 205 -13.64 7.44 3.45
C SER A 205 -14.90 8.12 2.91
N ASP A 206 -15.05 9.44 3.11
CA ASP A 206 -16.12 10.26 2.50
C ASP A 206 -16.03 10.24 0.97
N SER A 207 -14.83 10.45 0.41
CA SER A 207 -14.63 10.38 -1.04
C SER A 207 -14.96 9.01 -1.63
N VAL A 208 -14.49 7.92 -1.00
CA VAL A 208 -14.77 6.55 -1.47
C VAL A 208 -16.26 6.23 -1.36
N MET A 209 -16.90 6.66 -0.27
CA MET A 209 -18.34 6.45 -0.10
C MET A 209 -19.18 7.23 -1.10
N ARG A 210 -18.85 8.50 -1.40
CA ARG A 210 -19.53 9.27 -2.45
C ARG A 210 -19.33 8.69 -3.84
N HIS A 211 -18.15 8.13 -4.09
CA HIS A 211 -17.87 7.44 -5.34
C HIS A 211 -18.72 6.17 -5.47
N ALA A 212 -18.80 5.38 -4.40
CA ALA A 212 -19.72 4.25 -4.33
C ALA A 212 -21.17 4.69 -4.51
N ASP A 213 -21.63 5.76 -3.84
CA ASP A 213 -23.00 6.26 -3.98
C ASP A 213 -23.30 6.76 -5.41
N ARG A 214 -22.36 7.44 -6.08
CA ARG A 214 -22.53 7.91 -7.46
C ARG A 214 -22.75 6.75 -8.44
N ARG A 215 -21.94 5.69 -8.35
CA ARG A 215 -22.06 4.54 -9.26
C ARG A 215 -23.40 3.83 -9.14
N LEU A 216 -23.97 3.81 -7.93
CA LEU A 216 -25.23 3.11 -7.67
C LEU A 216 -26.46 3.92 -8.10
N VAL A 217 -26.32 5.24 -8.23
CA VAL A 217 -27.42 6.10 -8.69
C VAL A 217 -27.57 6.02 -10.21
N GLU A 218 -26.51 5.66 -10.94
CA GLU A 218 -26.57 5.49 -12.41
C GLU A 218 -27.41 4.26 -12.83
N GLU A 219 -27.72 3.32 -11.93
CA GLU A 219 -28.55 2.13 -12.20
C GLU A 219 -30.07 2.37 -12.08
N ASP A 220 -30.52 3.40 -11.35
CA ASP A 220 -31.94 3.65 -11.06
C ASP A 220 -32.61 4.68 -12.00
N GLU A 221 -31.87 5.33 -12.89
CA GLU A 221 -32.36 6.44 -13.75
C GLU A 221 -32.58 6.06 -15.22
N PHE A 222 -32.91 4.79 -15.52
CA PHE A 222 -33.60 4.46 -16.77
C PHE A 222 -35.10 4.74 -16.60
N GLU A 223 -35.49 6.01 -16.61
CA GLU A 223 -36.87 6.34 -16.99
C GLU A 223 -36.98 6.03 -18.49
N PRO A 224 -37.81 5.04 -18.92
CA PRO A 224 -38.16 4.98 -20.32
C PRO A 224 -38.93 6.28 -20.62
N GLU A 225 -38.28 7.23 -21.29
CA GLU A 225 -38.98 8.30 -21.98
C GLU A 225 -39.91 7.61 -22.98
N PHE A 226 -41.15 7.37 -22.54
CA PHE A 226 -42.23 7.02 -23.42
C PHE A 226 -42.51 8.30 -24.19
N ASP A 227 -41.84 8.44 -25.33
CA ASP A 227 -42.17 9.42 -26.37
C ASP A 227 -43.61 9.12 -26.83
N SER A 228 -44.55 9.64 -26.07
CA SER A 228 -45.95 9.72 -26.44
C SER A 228 -46.07 10.89 -27.40
N ASP A 229 -45.90 10.61 -28.69
CA ASP A 229 -46.48 11.32 -29.83
C ASP A 229 -46.24 10.39 -31.04
N ASP A 230 -47.20 9.90 -31.83
CA ASP A 230 -48.55 10.33 -32.14
C ASP A 230 -49.17 9.20 -33.01
N GLU A 231 -50.41 8.75 -32.77
CA GLU A 231 -51.32 8.36 -33.87
C GLU A 231 -52.78 8.14 -33.41
N SER A 232 -53.54 9.23 -33.53
CA SER A 232 -54.96 9.29 -33.91
C SER A 232 -56.04 9.06 -32.83
N GLU A 233 -56.51 10.17 -32.26
CA GLU A 233 -57.87 10.38 -31.72
C GLU A 233 -59.00 9.94 -32.70
N GLU A 234 -58.67 9.74 -33.97
CA GLU A 234 -59.59 9.25 -35.00
C GLU A 234 -59.83 7.73 -34.90
N ALA A 235 -58.85 6.94 -34.42
CA ALA A 235 -58.99 5.51 -34.19
C ALA A 235 -59.94 5.20 -33.02
N MET A 236 -59.87 5.97 -31.92
CA MET A 236 -60.82 5.84 -30.80
C MET A 236 -62.25 6.22 -31.19
N ARG A 237 -62.44 7.24 -32.04
CA ARG A 237 -63.78 7.58 -32.57
C ARG A 237 -64.31 6.54 -33.57
N ALA A 238 -63.45 5.91 -34.36
CA ALA A 238 -63.84 4.82 -35.25
C ALA A 238 -64.26 3.57 -34.47
N VAL A 239 -63.58 3.27 -33.35
CA VAL A 239 -63.92 2.17 -32.44
C VAL A 239 -65.24 2.45 -31.70
N ALA A 240 -65.47 3.68 -31.23
CA ALA A 240 -66.74 4.07 -30.60
C ALA A 240 -67.94 4.01 -31.55
N ARG A 241 -67.76 4.32 -32.85
CA ARG A 241 -68.80 4.12 -33.87
C ARG A 241 -69.03 2.65 -34.21
N ARG A 242 -68.03 1.79 -34.01
CA ARG A 242 -68.11 0.34 -34.23
C ARG A 242 -68.78 -0.40 -33.07
N MET A 243 -68.71 0.14 -31.85
CA MET A 243 -69.37 -0.42 -30.67
C MET A 243 -70.91 -0.21 -30.64
N GLN A 244 -71.48 0.57 -31.56
CA GLN A 244 -72.93 0.81 -31.62
C GLN A 244 -73.69 -0.14 -32.58
N LYS A 245 -73.08 -1.26 -32.99
CA LYS A 245 -73.78 -2.26 -33.81
C LYS A 245 -73.26 -3.68 -33.58
N VAL A 246 -73.55 -4.23 -32.40
CA VAL A 246 -73.68 -5.69 -32.24
C VAL A 246 -74.89 -5.95 -31.35
N ASP A 247 -75.99 -6.35 -32.00
CA ASP A 247 -77.02 -7.17 -31.39
C ASP A 247 -76.86 -8.58 -32.00
N ILE A 248 -76.94 -9.58 -31.11
CA ILE A 248 -77.34 -10.98 -31.34
C ILE A 248 -76.21 -12.05 -31.50
N ASP A 249 -76.17 -12.85 -30.43
CA ASP A 249 -75.95 -14.30 -30.26
C ASP A 249 -74.58 -14.99 -30.47
N GLY A 250 -74.23 -15.79 -29.44
CA GLY A 250 -73.82 -17.18 -29.67
C GLY A 250 -72.46 -17.63 -29.13
N GLU A 251 -72.44 -18.11 -27.89
CA GLU A 251 -71.85 -19.37 -27.40
C GLU A 251 -70.46 -19.94 -27.86
N GLN A 252 -69.67 -20.29 -26.81
CA GLN A 252 -68.91 -21.55 -26.57
C GLN A 252 -67.42 -21.72 -27.00
N HIS A 253 -66.58 -22.00 -25.96
CA HIS A 253 -65.40 -22.91 -25.86
C HIS A 253 -64.15 -22.62 -26.77
N GLU A 254 -62.89 -22.92 -26.45
CA GLU A 254 -62.19 -23.95 -25.66
C GLU A 254 -60.79 -23.42 -25.23
N ALA A 255 -60.18 -24.08 -24.23
CA ALA A 255 -58.82 -23.81 -23.74
C ALA A 255 -57.70 -24.47 -24.56
N SER A 256 -56.48 -23.89 -24.58
CA SER A 256 -55.19 -24.62 -24.49
C SER A 256 -53.96 -23.69 -24.31
N PRO A 257 -52.84 -24.20 -23.73
CA PRO A 257 -51.71 -23.41 -23.19
C PRO A 257 -50.38 -23.56 -23.98
N MET A 258 -49.33 -22.86 -23.49
CA MET A 258 -47.90 -22.82 -23.92
C MET A 258 -47.55 -21.82 -25.03
N ASP A 259 -46.74 -20.82 -24.70
CA ASP A 259 -45.32 -20.85 -25.09
C ASP A 259 -44.49 -19.99 -24.13
N GLU A 260 -43.35 -20.53 -23.72
CA GLU A 260 -42.32 -19.85 -22.95
C GLU A 260 -41.51 -18.95 -23.88
N SER A 261 -41.31 -17.70 -23.50
CA SER A 261 -40.16 -16.93 -23.96
C SER A 261 -39.90 -15.83 -22.95
N ALA A 262 -39.08 -16.16 -21.95
CA ALA A 262 -38.39 -15.15 -21.16
C ALA A 262 -37.48 -14.33 -22.09
N PRO A 263 -37.51 -12.98 -22.04
CA PRO A 263 -36.47 -12.19 -22.66
C PRO A 263 -35.25 -12.26 -21.75
N GLY A 264 -34.20 -12.96 -22.21
CA GLY A 264 -32.89 -12.89 -21.58
C GLY A 264 -32.36 -11.47 -21.67
N SER A 265 -32.34 -10.79 -20.51
CA SER A 265 -31.62 -9.54 -20.31
C SER A 265 -30.13 -9.86 -20.26
N SER A 266 -29.36 -9.26 -21.17
CA SER A 266 -27.91 -9.43 -21.30
C SER A 266 -27.11 -8.58 -20.30
N CYS A 267 -27.53 -8.54 -19.03
CA CYS A 267 -26.95 -7.62 -18.03
C CYS A 267 -26.16 -8.31 -16.90
N GLU A 268 -26.12 -9.65 -16.83
CA GLU A 268 -25.39 -10.35 -15.75
C GLU A 268 -23.87 -10.08 -15.76
N ASP A 269 -23.29 -9.72 -16.91
CA ASP A 269 -21.86 -9.45 -17.03
C ASP A 269 -21.46 -8.05 -16.52
N ASP A 270 -22.38 -7.06 -16.48
CA ASP A 270 -22.07 -5.69 -16.08
C ASP A 270 -22.10 -5.54 -14.54
N ASP A 271 -23.15 -6.09 -13.91
CA ASP A 271 -23.35 -6.06 -12.45
C ASP A 271 -22.20 -6.74 -11.68
N THR A 272 -21.61 -7.79 -12.26
CA THR A 272 -20.50 -8.54 -11.64
C THR A 272 -19.18 -7.79 -11.71
N VAL A 273 -18.94 -7.04 -12.80
CA VAL A 273 -17.74 -6.22 -12.98
C VAL A 273 -17.75 -5.04 -12.01
N ASP A 274 -18.91 -4.40 -11.81
CA ASP A 274 -19.06 -3.34 -10.82
C ASP A 274 -18.88 -3.86 -9.39
N GLN A 275 -19.41 -5.05 -9.06
CA GLN A 275 -19.19 -5.67 -7.76
C GLN A 275 -17.69 -5.91 -7.47
N GLU A 276 -16.94 -6.45 -8.44
CA GLU A 276 -15.52 -6.74 -8.26
C GLU A 276 -14.71 -5.44 -8.10
N MET A 277 -14.99 -4.41 -8.91
CA MET A 277 -14.35 -3.11 -8.78
C MET A 277 -14.63 -2.45 -7.42
N LEU A 278 -15.88 -2.44 -6.95
CA LEU A 278 -16.25 -1.93 -5.63
C LEU A 278 -15.50 -2.68 -4.51
N ARG A 279 -15.34 -4.00 -4.66
CA ARG A 279 -14.56 -4.80 -3.71
C ARG A 279 -13.08 -4.42 -3.71
N GLU A 280 -12.48 -4.25 -4.87
CA GLU A 280 -11.07 -3.84 -5.00
C GLU A 280 -10.81 -2.44 -4.44
N GLU A 281 -11.72 -1.50 -4.70
CA GLU A 281 -11.66 -0.15 -4.14
C GLU A 281 -11.74 -0.18 -2.61
N PHE A 282 -12.63 -1.01 -2.05
CA PHE A 282 -12.72 -1.20 -0.61
C PHE A 282 -11.45 -1.79 -0.01
N ILE A 283 -10.90 -2.85 -0.61
CA ILE A 283 -9.66 -3.48 -0.14
C ILE A 283 -8.50 -2.47 -0.20
N SER A 284 -8.36 -1.74 -1.31
CA SER A 284 -7.36 -0.69 -1.48
C SER A 284 -7.50 0.44 -0.44
N HIS A 285 -8.74 0.78 -0.06
CA HIS A 285 -8.99 1.71 1.03
C HIS A 285 -8.48 1.16 2.36
N MET A 286 -8.82 -0.09 2.70
CA MET A 286 -8.37 -0.75 3.93
C MET A 286 -6.85 -0.90 4.01
N GLU A 287 -6.20 -1.20 2.89
CA GLU A 287 -4.73 -1.24 2.79
C GLU A 287 -4.11 0.13 3.08
N ASN A 288 -4.63 1.19 2.46
CA ASN A 288 -4.14 2.55 2.69
C ASN A 288 -4.37 3.01 4.13
N ARG A 289 -5.49 2.64 4.75
CA ARG A 289 -5.73 2.90 6.17
C ARG A 289 -4.66 2.25 7.05
N PHE A 290 -4.34 0.99 6.76
CA PHE A 290 -3.32 0.25 7.48
C PHE A 290 -1.94 0.91 7.34
N LEU A 291 -1.52 1.25 6.12
CA LEU A 291 -0.23 1.92 5.87
C LEU A 291 -0.15 3.27 6.59
N ASN A 292 -1.26 4.00 6.66
CA ASN A 292 -1.35 5.29 7.34
C ASN A 292 -1.46 5.15 8.87
N GLY A 293 -1.63 3.94 9.41
CA GLY A 293 -1.72 3.68 10.86
C GLY A 293 -3.05 4.08 11.47
N LYS A 294 -4.13 4.08 10.68
CA LYS A 294 -5.47 4.44 11.15
C LYS A 294 -6.17 3.30 11.89
N ASP A 295 -5.64 2.09 11.84
CA ASP A 295 -6.23 0.92 12.50
C ASP A 295 -5.61 0.65 13.88
N ALA A 296 -5.12 1.69 14.58
CA ALA A 296 -4.39 1.53 15.84
C ALA A 296 -5.26 0.92 16.97
N GLU A 297 -6.58 0.95 16.84
CA GLU A 297 -7.51 0.26 17.75
C GLU A 297 -7.52 -1.27 17.57
N PHE A 298 -7.09 -1.76 16.39
CA PHE A 298 -7.22 -3.16 15.97
C PHE A 298 -5.87 -3.84 15.71
N PHE A 299 -4.81 -3.05 15.57
CA PHE A 299 -3.46 -3.55 15.29
C PHE A 299 -2.41 -2.73 16.05
N ASP A 300 -1.49 -3.40 16.73
CA ASP A 300 -0.39 -2.72 17.42
C ASP A 300 0.76 -2.41 16.45
N TYR A 301 0.81 -1.15 16.01
CA TYR A 301 1.87 -0.65 15.13
C TYR A 301 3.22 -0.50 15.84
N SER A 302 3.25 -0.51 17.17
CA SER A 302 4.47 -0.23 17.94
C SER A 302 5.57 -1.23 17.64
N ASP A 303 5.21 -2.50 17.46
CA ASP A 303 6.18 -3.56 17.20
C ASP A 303 6.78 -3.41 15.79
N ILE A 304 5.93 -3.26 14.78
CA ILE A 304 6.37 -3.20 13.39
C ILE A 304 7.10 -1.90 13.06
N ASP A 305 6.64 -0.77 13.61
CA ASP A 305 7.27 0.53 13.40
C ASP A 305 8.63 0.61 14.13
N ARG A 306 8.87 -0.29 15.10
CA ARG A 306 10.14 -0.37 15.82
C ARG A 306 11.15 -1.33 15.23
N THR A 307 10.69 -2.40 14.60
CA THR A 307 11.57 -3.43 14.03
C THR A 307 12.21 -2.98 12.72
N HIS A 308 13.53 -3.11 12.64
CA HIS A 308 14.29 -2.93 11.39
C HIS A 308 14.67 -4.31 10.84
N SER A 309 14.07 -4.73 9.73
CA SER A 309 14.32 -6.03 9.09
C SER A 309 15.27 -5.92 7.90
N LYS A 310 15.96 -7.01 7.52
CA LYS A 310 16.73 -7.06 6.26
C LYS A 310 15.85 -6.92 5.02
N GLU A 311 14.57 -7.30 5.11
CA GLU A 311 13.59 -7.08 4.03
C GLU A 311 13.33 -5.58 3.81
N TYR A 312 13.41 -4.79 4.88
CA TYR A 312 13.24 -3.34 4.81
C TYR A 312 14.39 -2.67 4.04
N ASP A 313 15.63 -3.15 4.24
CA ASP A 313 16.79 -2.64 3.49
C ASP A 313 16.61 -2.84 1.99
N LYS A 314 16.08 -4.00 1.55
CA LYS A 314 15.83 -4.27 0.13
C LYS A 314 14.84 -3.29 -0.50
N ILE A 315 13.71 -3.05 0.15
CA ILE A 315 12.70 -2.10 -0.36
C ILE A 315 13.29 -0.70 -0.40
N ARG A 316 14.02 -0.30 0.64
CA ARG A 316 14.66 1.01 0.68
C ARG A 316 15.70 1.17 -0.43
N ASP A 317 16.44 0.12 -0.74
CA ASP A 317 17.43 0.15 -1.80
C ASP A 317 16.77 0.28 -3.18
N GLN A 318 15.64 -0.40 -3.40
CA GLN A 318 14.79 -0.20 -4.59
C GLN A 318 14.26 1.22 -4.68
N ASP A 319 13.69 1.77 -3.60
CA ASP A 319 13.21 3.16 -3.59
C ASP A 319 14.32 4.18 -3.92
N MET A 320 15.56 3.90 -3.48
CA MET A 320 16.72 4.73 -3.80
C MET A 320 17.16 4.59 -5.26
N GLU A 321 17.04 3.39 -5.83
CA GLU A 321 17.32 3.10 -7.24
C GLU A 321 16.27 3.73 -8.16
N ASP A 322 14.98 3.57 -7.86
CA ASP A 322 13.89 4.20 -8.62
C ASP A 322 14.02 5.72 -8.63
N LYS A 323 14.33 6.30 -7.46
CA LYS A 323 14.61 7.73 -7.35
C LYS A 323 15.81 8.17 -8.18
N TYR A 324 16.82 7.31 -8.31
CA TYR A 324 17.97 7.58 -9.18
C TYR A 324 17.55 7.59 -10.66
N PHE A 325 16.65 6.71 -11.08
CA PHE A 325 16.13 6.68 -12.46
C PHE A 325 15.16 7.83 -12.79
N ASP A 326 14.39 8.33 -11.83
CA ASP A 326 13.47 9.46 -12.04
C ASP A 326 14.19 10.81 -12.18
N GLU A 327 15.46 10.90 -11.75
CA GLU A 327 16.28 12.13 -11.79
C GLU A 327 17.10 12.30 -13.10
N ASP A 328 17.10 11.31 -14.00
CA ASP A 328 17.77 11.32 -15.33
C ASP A 328 16.80 11.68 -16.49
#